data_AF-A0A350AVY8-F1
#
_entry.id   AF-A0A350AVY8-F1
#
_cell.length_a   1.000
_cell.length_b   1.000
_cell.length_c   1.000
_cell.angle_alpha   90.00
_cell.angle_beta   90.00
_cell.angle_gamma   90.00
#
_symmetry.space_group_name_H-M   'P 1'
#
loop_
_entity.id
_entity.type
_entity.pdbx_description
1 polymer ?
#
loop_
_entity_poly.entity_id
_entity_poly.type
_entity_poly.pdbx_seq_one_letter_code
_entity_poly.pdbx_strand_id
1 'polypeptide(L)' 'MSKNPIRTKTGQPVVMYQRWRELLFLHWSLDPNKVQASLPPGLRVDTYSGHAWVGIVPFFMSGV' A
#
# COMPACT_ATOMS: atom_id res chain seq x y z
N MET A 1 -12.17 6.55 23.03
CA MET A 1 -10.82 6.31 22.45
C MET A 1 -10.25 7.67 22.04
N SER A 2 -9.35 8.23 22.84
CA SER A 2 -8.80 9.59 22.65
C SER A 2 -7.86 9.62 21.44
N LYS A 3 -8.09 10.54 20.49
CA LYS A 3 -7.19 10.73 19.35
C LYS A 3 -5.94 11.45 19.87
N ASN A 4 -4.79 10.77 19.86
CA ASN A 4 -3.51 11.38 20.19
C ASN A 4 -3.23 12.60 19.30
N PRO A 5 -2.74 13.72 19.86
CA PRO A 5 -2.34 14.86 19.05
C PRO A 5 -1.14 14.48 18.17
N ILE A 6 -1.21 14.90 16.91
CA ILE A 6 -0.12 14.73 15.94
C ILE A 6 1.07 15.54 16.46
N ARG A 7 2.21 14.89 16.67
CA ARG A 7 3.45 15.57 17.06
C ARG A 7 3.99 16.35 15.85
N THR A 8 3.67 17.63 15.77
CA THR A 8 4.27 18.55 14.80
C THR A 8 5.68 18.89 15.25
N LYS A 9 6.71 18.47 14.49
CA LYS A 9 8.05 19.08 14.63
C LYS A 9 7.93 20.54 14.19
N THR A 10 8.14 21.48 15.11
CA THR A 10 8.08 22.91 14.83
C THR A 10 9.14 23.31 13.80
N GLY A 11 8.75 23.99 12.73
CA GLY A 11 9.65 24.64 11.77
C GLY A 11 9.74 24.04 10.36
N GLN A 12 9.14 22.87 10.10
CA GLN A 12 9.02 22.36 8.72
C GLN A 12 7.56 22.38 8.26
N PRO A 13 7.27 22.82 7.02
CA PRO A 13 5.92 22.77 6.48
C PRO A 13 5.45 21.32 6.38
N VAL A 14 4.23 21.05 6.83
CA VAL A 14 3.58 19.75 6.60
C VAL A 14 3.26 19.66 5.11
N VAL A 15 3.97 18.80 4.40
CA VAL A 15 3.84 18.67 2.94
C VAL A 15 2.75 17.68 2.50
N MET A 16 2.30 16.79 3.39
CA MET A 16 1.22 15.83 3.13
C MET A 16 0.61 15.37 4.45
N TYR A 17 -0.71 15.54 4.60
CA TYR A 17 -1.49 14.95 5.69
C TYR A 17 -2.58 14.08 5.09
N GLN A 18 -2.78 12.88 5.63
CA GLN A 18 -3.83 11.99 5.14
C GLN A 18 -4.45 11.21 6.31
N ARG A 19 -5.77 11.11 6.31
CA ARG A 19 -6.54 10.21 7.18
C ARG A 19 -7.12 9.09 6.34
N TRP A 20 -6.69 7.87 6.62
CA TRP A 20 -7.17 6.65 5.97
C TRP A 20 -8.19 6.00 6.88
N ARG A 21 -9.34 5.59 6.33
CA ARG A 21 -10.45 4.96 7.06
C ARG A 21 -10.97 3.74 6.31
N GLU A 22 -11.58 2.84 7.08
CA GLU A 22 -12.28 1.64 6.56
C GLU A 22 -11.39 0.82 5.63
N LEU A 23 -10.21 0.44 6.13
CA LEU A 23 -9.26 -0.35 5.36
C LEU A 23 -9.75 -1.80 5.29
N LEU A 24 -9.76 -2.34 4.08
CA LEU A 24 -9.90 -3.77 3.83
C LEU A 24 -8.61 -4.28 3.19
N PHE A 25 -8.13 -5.44 3.63
CA PHE A 25 -6.94 -6.08 3.07
C PHE A 25 -7.34 -7.39 2.43
N LEU A 26 -7.12 -7.49 1.13
CA LEU A 26 -7.45 -8.67 0.36
C LEU A 26 -6.21 -9.16 -0.39
N HIS A 27 -5.92 -10.46 -0.29
CA HIS A 27 -4.73 -11.07 -0.89
C HIS A 27 -5.08 -12.40 -1.55
N TRP A 28 -4.51 -12.64 -2.73
CA TRP A 28 -4.59 -13.92 -3.44
C TRP A 28 -3.25 -14.28 -4.05
N SER A 29 -2.96 -15.58 -4.04
CA SER A 29 -1.85 -16.13 -4.79
C SER A 29 -2.19 -16.16 -6.27
N LEU A 30 -1.20 -15.84 -7.09
CA LEU A 30 -1.26 -15.94 -8.53
C LEU A 30 -0.06 -16.73 -9.05
N ASP A 31 -0.23 -17.29 -10.25
CA ASP A 31 0.89 -17.85 -11.02
C ASP A 31 1.90 -16.72 -11.31
N PRO A 32 3.17 -16.86 -10.86
CA PRO A 32 4.21 -15.86 -11.10
C PRO A 32 4.37 -15.48 -12.57
N ASN A 33 4.16 -16.41 -13.50
CA ASN A 33 4.33 -16.13 -14.93
C ASN A 33 3.32 -15.11 -15.45
N LYS A 34 2.09 -15.13 -14.92
CA LYS A 34 1.05 -14.17 -15.29
C LYS A 34 1.41 -12.75 -14.84
N VAL A 35 2.01 -12.62 -13.66
CA VAL A 35 2.47 -11.33 -13.13
C VAL A 35 3.73 -10.87 -13.86
N GLN A 36 4.69 -11.78 -14.11
CA GLN A 36 5.92 -11.45 -14.84
C GLN A 36 5.65 -10.87 -16.24
N ALA A 37 4.62 -11.36 -16.93
CA ALA A 37 4.24 -10.90 -18.26
C ALA A 37 3.71 -9.46 -18.31
N SER A 38 3.27 -8.90 -17.17
CA SER A 38 2.79 -7.51 -17.10
C SER A 38 3.85 -6.50 -16.66
N LEU A 39 5.03 -6.98 -16.23
CA LEU A 39 6.10 -6.13 -15.76
C LEU A 39 6.89 -5.51 -16.92
N PRO A 40 7.32 -4.23 -16.79
CA PRO A 40 8.31 -3.63 -17.67
C PRO A 40 9.62 -4.44 -17.77
N PRO A 41 10.38 -4.30 -18.87
CA PRO A 41 11.71 -4.89 -18.98
C PRO A 41 12.63 -4.51 -17.81
N GLY A 42 13.44 -5.46 -17.34
CA GLY A 42 14.37 -5.26 -16.23
C GLY A 42 13.78 -5.51 -14.84
N LEU A 43 12.47 -5.79 -14.74
CA LEU A 43 11.82 -6.19 -13.48
C LEU A 43 11.53 -7.70 -13.45
N ARG A 44 11.71 -8.30 -12.27
CA ARG A 44 11.41 -9.70 -12.00
C ARG A 44 10.34 -9.80 -10.92
N VAL A 45 9.37 -10.68 -11.13
CA VAL A 45 8.36 -10.97 -10.12
C VAL A 45 9.01 -11.58 -8.89
N ASP A 46 8.67 -11.05 -7.71
CA ASP A 46 9.04 -11.65 -6.44
C ASP A 46 8.03 -12.74 -6.07
N THR A 47 8.52 -13.80 -5.41
CA THR A 47 7.70 -14.95 -5.05
C THR A 47 7.87 -15.32 -3.59
N TYR A 48 6.76 -15.61 -2.93
CA TYR A 48 6.73 -16.19 -1.59
C TYR A 48 6.12 -17.59 -1.68
N SER A 49 6.87 -18.59 -1.21
CA SER A 49 6.52 -20.02 -1.34
C SER A 49 6.20 -20.44 -2.78
N GLY A 50 6.94 -19.90 -3.76
CA GLY A 50 6.77 -20.21 -5.18
C GLY A 50 5.58 -19.52 -5.86
N HIS A 51 4.83 -18.69 -5.14
CA HIS A 51 3.69 -17.94 -5.68
C HIS A 51 3.97 -16.44 -5.72
N ALA A 52 3.42 -15.75 -6.72
CA ALA A 52 3.29 -14.31 -6.68
C ALA A 52 2.03 -13.94 -5.88
N TRP A 53 2.01 -12.75 -5.30
CA TRP A 53 0.90 -12.28 -4.49
C TRP A 53 0.45 -10.92 -5.00
N VAL A 54 -0.86 -10.75 -5.08
CA VAL A 54 -1.46 -9.44 -5.35
C VAL A 54 -2.33 -9.05 -4.16
N GLY A 55 -2.19 -7.79 -3.75
CA GLY A 55 -2.99 -7.18 -2.69
C GLY A 55 -3.93 -6.13 -3.28
N ILE A 56 -5.18 -6.13 -2.83
CA ILE A 56 -6.09 -5.00 -3.04
C ILE A 56 -6.41 -4.40 -1.68
N VAL A 57 -6.24 -3.08 -1.58
CA VAL A 57 -6.54 -2.31 -0.38
C VAL A 57 -7.50 -1.19 -0.76
N PRO A 58 -8.83 -1.40 -0.70
CA PRO A 58 -9.76 -0.29 -0.78
C PRO A 58 -9.80 0.42 0.58
N PHE A 59 -9.86 1.75 0.53
CA PHE A 59 -9.92 2.60 1.72
C PHE A 59 -10.48 3.97 1.35
N PHE A 60 -10.98 4.69 2.37
CA PHE A 60 -11.35 6.09 2.22
C PHE A 60 -10.23 7.01 2.71
N MET A 61 -9.79 7.91 1.84
CA MET A 61 -8.79 8.93 2.16
C MET A 61 -9.46 10.30 2.36
N SER A 62 -8.96 11.10 3.30
CA SER A 62 -9.40 12.49 3.50
C SER A 62 -8.29 13.34 4.12
N GLY A 63 -8.42 14.66 4.04
CA GLY A 63 -7.42 15.60 4.57
C GLY A 63 -6.22 15.83 3.66
N VAL A 64 -6.34 15.42 2.38
CA VAL A 64 -5.46 15.81 1.26
C VAL A 64 -5.53 17.30 0.97
#